data_AF-B9EN07-F1
#
_entry.id   AF-B9EN07-F1
#
_cell.length_a   1.000
_cell.length_b   1.000
_cell.length_c   1.000
_cell.angle_alpha   90.00
_cell.angle_beta   90.00
_cell.angle_gamma   90.00
#
_symmetry.space_group_name_H-M   'P 1'
#
loop_
_entity.id
_entity.type
_entity.pdbx_description
1 polymer ?
#
loop_
_entity_poly.entity_id
_entity_poly.type
_entity_poly.pdbx_seq_one_letter_code
_entity_poly.pdbx_strand_id
1 'polypeptide(L)'
;MWCGYFDKKNDVVQNVKEIYADNDGRLIVIEFEVQNVVFRLINVYASNIESERREMFHKLKTLCSENCILIGDFNVRCSRMDASSCAKFRYDSSRNALWKLMNEENLVDIWRAENPNRRVFSRRQKLQLKEFVILLPLLHT
;
A
#
# COMPACT_ATOMS: atom_id res chain seq x y z
N MET A 1 11.68 -5.10 -10.84
CA MET A 1 12.86 -4.33 -10.41
C MET A 1 12.64 -2.91 -10.90
N TRP A 2 12.32 -1.97 -10.01
CA TRP A 2 12.09 -0.56 -10.33
C TRP A 2 13.13 0.24 -9.54
N CYS A 3 14.08 0.85 -10.24
CA CYS A 3 15.09 1.74 -9.67
C CYS A 3 15.63 2.59 -10.82
N GLY A 4 14.86 3.60 -11.22
CA GLY A 4 15.27 4.59 -12.23
C GLY A 4 14.97 6.04 -11.81
N TYR A 5 14.44 6.25 -10.61
CA TYR A 5 14.13 7.59 -10.09
C TYR A 5 15.38 8.30 -9.53
N PHE A 6 16.38 7.53 -9.12
CA PHE A 6 17.66 8.05 -8.65
C PHE A 6 18.79 7.38 -9.43
N ASP A 7 19.69 8.19 -9.99
CA ASP A 7 20.90 7.73 -10.63
C ASP A 7 21.90 7.29 -9.55
N LYS A 8 22.11 5.98 -9.44
CA LYS A 8 22.99 5.34 -8.45
C LYS A 8 24.43 5.87 -8.45
N LYS A 9 24.91 6.52 -9.52
CA LYS A 9 26.26 7.08 -9.57
C LYS A 9 26.35 8.54 -9.12
N ASN A 10 25.26 9.30 -9.19
CA ASN A 10 25.28 10.75 -8.98
C ASN A 10 24.41 11.23 -7.82
N ASP A 11 23.45 10.40 -7.37
CA ASP A 11 22.49 10.78 -6.34
C ASP A 11 22.92 10.28 -4.97
N VAL A 12 23.59 11.16 -4.22
CA VAL A 12 23.99 10.90 -2.84
C VAL A 12 22.85 11.30 -1.91
N VAL A 13 22.38 10.34 -1.11
CA VAL A 13 21.41 10.58 -0.02
C VAL A 13 22.15 11.18 1.18
N GLN A 14 21.66 12.30 1.69
CA GLN A 14 22.24 13.05 2.82
C GLN A 14 21.17 13.46 3.83
N ASN A 15 21.60 13.98 4.98
CA ASN A 15 20.72 14.60 6.00
C ASN A 15 19.50 13.74 6.40
N VAL A 16 19.72 12.44 6.54
CA VAL A 16 18.66 11.48 6.90
C VAL A 16 18.25 11.66 8.36
N LYS A 17 16.95 11.84 8.61
CA LYS A 17 16.38 11.99 9.95
C LYS A 17 15.03 11.29 10.07
N GLU A 18 14.79 10.65 11.20
CA GLU A 18 13.46 10.20 11.59
C GLU A 18 12.65 11.40 12.08
N ILE A 19 11.49 11.64 11.47
CA ILE A 19 10.59 12.73 11.82
C ILE A 19 9.49 12.25 12.77
N TYR A 20 9.06 11.01 12.58
CA TYR A 20 7.97 10.42 13.33
C TYR A 20 8.05 8.90 13.24
N ALA A 21 7.78 8.22 14.34
CA ALA A 21 7.47 6.81 14.39
C ALA A 21 6.27 6.63 15.32
N ASP A 22 5.32 5.76 14.95
CA ASP A 22 4.24 5.40 15.85
C ASP A 22 4.68 4.31 16.85
N ASN A 23 3.94 4.19 17.95
CA ASN A 23 4.24 3.20 18.98
C ASN A 23 3.90 1.76 18.56
N ASP A 24 3.05 1.60 17.54
CA ASP A 24 2.60 0.29 17.05
C ASP A 24 3.50 -0.30 15.96
N GLY A 25 4.51 0.45 15.50
CA GLY A 25 5.41 0.05 14.41
C GLY A 25 4.72 -0.04 13.06
N ARG A 26 3.61 0.69 12.86
CA ARG A 26 2.83 0.72 11.62
C ARG A 26 3.11 1.93 10.75
N LEU A 27 3.81 2.92 11.27
CA LEU A 27 4.09 4.16 10.57
C LEU A 27 5.45 4.71 10.96
N ILE A 28 6.31 4.92 9.97
CA ILE A 28 7.57 5.65 10.13
C ILE A 28 7.70 6.70 9.02
N VAL A 29 8.15 7.88 9.41
CA VAL A 29 8.38 9.02 8.52
C VAL A 29 9.85 9.39 8.62
N ILE A 30 10.52 9.36 7.48
CA ILE A 30 11.93 9.70 7.33
C ILE A 30 12.02 10.87 6.37
N GLU A 31 12.83 11.87 6.69
CA GLU A 31 13.26 12.88 5.75
C GLU A 31 14.70 12.66 5.35
N PHE A 32 15.01 12.94 4.10
CA PHE A 32 16.35 12.84 3.56
C PHE A 32 16.50 13.81 2.40
N GLU A 33 17.74 14.10 2.02
CA GLU A 33 18.08 15.06 0.99
C GLU A 33 18.80 14.36 -0.17
N VAL A 34 18.42 14.68 -1.40
CA VAL A 34 19.09 14.25 -2.63
C VAL A 34 19.17 15.44 -3.56
N GLN A 35 20.37 15.75 -4.08
CA GLN A 35 20.59 16.90 -4.97
C GLN A 35 20.02 18.23 -4.43
N ASN A 36 20.19 18.51 -3.13
CA ASN A 36 19.64 19.68 -2.43
C ASN A 36 18.11 19.77 -2.39
N VAL A 37 17.41 18.67 -2.68
CA VAL A 37 15.95 18.57 -2.56
C VAL A 37 15.64 17.66 -1.38
N VAL A 38 14.83 18.17 -0.44
CA VAL A 38 14.36 17.39 0.71
C VAL A 38 13.16 16.56 0.29
N PHE A 39 13.23 15.26 0.52
CA PHE A 39 12.18 14.27 0.33
C PHE A 39 11.69 13.76 1.67
N ARG A 40 10.40 13.42 1.74
CA ARG A 40 9.79 12.74 2.88
C ARG A 40 9.31 11.36 2.47
N LEU A 41 9.90 10.32 3.04
CA LEU A 41 9.46 8.93 2.88
C LEU A 41 8.54 8.56 4.04
N ILE A 42 7.32 8.16 3.71
CA ILE A 42 6.35 7.65 4.69
C ILE A 42 6.15 6.17 4.39
N ASN A 43 6.62 5.31 5.28
CA ASN A 43 6.38 3.88 5.19
C ASN A 43 5.20 3.48 6.08
N VAL A 44 4.21 2.83 5.46
CA VAL A 44 2.92 2.50 6.07
C VAL A 44 2.72 1.00 6.11
N TYR A 45 2.31 0.48 7.26
CA TYR A 45 1.78 -0.87 7.41
C TYR A 45 0.35 -0.79 7.96
N ALA A 46 -0.61 -0.68 7.04
CA ALA A 46 -2.01 -0.43 7.37
C ALA A 46 -2.70 -1.69 7.91
N SER A 47 -3.64 -1.50 8.84
CA SER A 47 -4.40 -2.60 9.44
C SER A 47 -5.28 -3.35 8.42
N ASN A 48 -5.63 -4.60 8.74
CA ASN A 48 -6.66 -5.34 7.99
C ASN A 48 -8.08 -4.83 8.31
N ILE A 49 -8.26 -4.00 9.34
CA ILE A 49 -9.54 -3.41 9.75
C ILE A 49 -9.80 -2.12 8.97
N GLU A 50 -10.95 -2.05 8.29
CA GLU A 50 -11.30 -0.93 7.39
C GLU A 50 -11.34 0.43 8.09
N SER A 51 -11.94 0.52 9.28
CA SER A 51 -12.05 1.76 10.04
C SER A 51 -10.69 2.31 10.45
N GLU A 52 -9.78 1.44 10.88
CA GLU A 52 -8.41 1.80 11.27
C GLU A 52 -7.61 2.31 10.06
N ARG A 53 -7.73 1.66 8.89
CA ARG A 53 -7.10 2.15 7.64
C ARG A 53 -7.59 3.54 7.28
N ARG A 54 -8.90 3.77 7.36
CA ARG A 54 -9.51 5.06 7.05
C ARG A 54 -8.97 6.16 7.96
N GLU A 55 -8.87 5.90 9.26
CA GLU A 55 -8.31 6.86 10.22
C GLU A 55 -6.83 7.11 9.97
N MET A 56 -6.06 6.07 9.68
CA MET A 56 -4.64 6.18 9.30
C MET A 56 -4.46 7.09 8.07
N PHE A 57 -5.24 6.89 7.00
CA PHE A 57 -5.12 7.72 5.80
C PHE A 57 -5.49 9.20 6.04
N HIS A 58 -6.42 9.48 6.95
CA HIS A 58 -6.67 10.87 7.37
C HIS A 58 -5.49 11.46 8.15
N LYS A 59 -4.83 10.68 9.02
CA LYS A 59 -3.62 11.09 9.76
C LYS A 59 -2.43 11.33 8.83
N LEU A 60 -2.30 10.56 7.75
CA LEU A 60 -1.23 10.74 6.76
C LEU A 60 -1.25 12.13 6.11
N LYS A 61 -2.43 12.76 5.97
CA LYS A 61 -2.55 14.09 5.38
C LYS A 61 -1.67 15.12 6.09
N THR A 62 -1.62 15.10 7.43
CA THR A 62 -0.81 16.05 8.20
C THR A 62 0.69 15.74 8.15
N LEU A 63 1.06 14.55 7.66
CA LEU A 63 2.44 14.09 7.56
C LEU A 63 3.01 14.25 6.14
N CYS A 64 2.15 14.48 5.13
CA CYS A 64 2.61 14.72 3.77
C CYS A 64 3.39 16.04 3.65
N SER A 65 4.25 16.10 2.65
CA SER A 65 5.00 17.29 2.23
C SER A 65 5.05 17.36 0.71
N GLU A 66 5.60 18.43 0.14
CA GLU A 66 5.66 18.63 -1.32
C GLU A 66 6.35 17.47 -2.06
N ASN A 67 7.49 16.97 -1.54
CA ASN A 67 8.24 15.85 -2.11
C ASN A 67 8.02 14.55 -1.32
N CYS A 68 6.74 14.16 -1.18
CA CYS A 68 6.38 13.01 -0.37
C CYS A 68 6.33 11.71 -1.18
N ILE A 69 6.89 10.65 -0.61
CA ILE A 69 6.88 9.30 -1.17
C ILE A 69 6.19 8.40 -0.15
N LEU A 70 5.01 7.89 -0.49
CA LEU A 70 4.29 6.91 0.34
C LEU A 70 4.60 5.50 -0.15
N ILE A 71 5.05 4.65 0.75
CA ILE A 71 5.35 3.23 0.48
C ILE A 71 4.74 2.33 1.55
N GLY A 72 4.75 1.02 1.28
CA GLY A 72 4.41 -0.01 2.25
C GLY A 72 3.19 -0.84 1.86
N ASP A 73 2.50 -1.39 2.86
CA ASP A 73 1.31 -2.21 2.68
C ASP A 73 0.06 -1.44 3.14
N PHE A 74 -0.67 -0.89 2.17
CA PHE A 74 -1.91 -0.16 2.43
C PHE A 74 -3.09 -1.09 2.78
N ASN A 75 -2.97 -2.40 2.57
CA ASN A 75 -4.05 -3.38 2.72
C ASN A 75 -5.36 -2.99 2.00
N VAL A 76 -5.26 -2.21 0.93
CA VAL A 76 -6.38 -1.75 0.09
C VAL A 76 -6.16 -2.18 -1.35
N ARG A 77 -7.24 -2.60 -2.00
CA ARG A 77 -7.28 -2.80 -3.45
C ARG A 77 -7.90 -1.55 -4.07
N CYS A 78 -7.11 -0.75 -4.80
CA CYS A 78 -7.53 0.56 -5.32
C CYS A 78 -8.57 0.45 -6.45
N SER A 79 -8.50 -0.63 -7.23
CA SER A 79 -9.38 -0.90 -8.38
C SER A 79 -9.70 -2.39 -8.52
N ARG A 80 -10.65 -2.72 -9.41
CA ARG A 80 -10.97 -4.11 -9.77
C ARG A 80 -9.79 -4.84 -10.41
N MET A 81 -8.84 -4.10 -10.98
CA MET A 81 -7.62 -4.65 -11.58
C MET A 81 -6.61 -5.13 -10.51
N ASP A 82 -6.74 -4.68 -9.26
CA ASP A 82 -5.87 -5.07 -8.14
C ASP A 82 -6.40 -6.30 -7.38
N ALA A 83 -7.51 -6.87 -7.83
CA ALA A 83 -8.09 -8.10 -7.32
C ALA A 83 -7.98 -9.20 -8.38
N SER A 84 -7.90 -10.47 -7.98
CA SER A 84 -8.08 -11.56 -8.95
C SER A 84 -9.49 -11.52 -9.54
N SER A 85 -9.65 -12.03 -10.77
CA SER A 85 -10.96 -12.10 -11.45
C SER A 85 -12.01 -12.80 -10.60
N CYS A 86 -11.65 -13.84 -9.85
CA CYS A 86 -12.57 -14.57 -8.98
C CYS A 86 -12.74 -13.95 -7.58
N ALA A 87 -11.88 -13.01 -7.16
CA ALA A 87 -11.99 -12.41 -5.84
C ALA A 87 -13.17 -11.43 -5.75
N LYS A 88 -13.86 -11.44 -4.59
CA LYS A 88 -14.86 -10.42 -4.28
C LYS A 88 -14.19 -9.05 -4.14
N PHE A 89 -14.63 -8.08 -4.93
CA PHE A 89 -14.21 -6.69 -4.85
C PHE A 89 -15.34 -5.87 -4.23
N ARG A 90 -15.36 -5.82 -2.91
CA ARG A 90 -16.42 -5.13 -2.15
C ARG A 90 -16.13 -3.63 -2.07
N TYR A 91 -17.18 -2.90 -1.73
CA TYR A 91 -17.03 -1.54 -1.22
C TYR A 91 -16.11 -1.55 -0.01
N ASP A 92 -15.23 -0.54 0.07
CA ASP A 92 -14.27 -0.32 1.13
C ASP A 92 -14.14 1.19 1.30
N SER A 93 -14.58 1.73 2.45
CA SER A 93 -14.54 3.18 2.70
C SER A 93 -13.12 3.72 2.86
N SER A 94 -12.16 2.88 3.27
CA SER A 94 -10.75 3.27 3.36
C SER A 94 -10.15 3.49 1.96
N ARG A 95 -10.66 2.81 0.92
CA ARG A 95 -10.28 3.10 -0.48
C ARG A 95 -10.60 4.54 -0.85
N ASN A 96 -11.79 5.03 -0.51
CA ASN A 96 -12.19 6.41 -0.82
C ASN A 96 -11.35 7.42 -0.03
N ALA A 97 -11.00 7.11 1.22
CA ALA A 97 -10.10 7.96 2.00
C ALA A 97 -8.69 8.02 1.39
N LEU A 98 -8.17 6.89 0.89
CA LEU A 98 -6.89 6.86 0.16
C LEU A 98 -6.94 7.69 -1.12
N TRP A 99 -8.01 7.55 -1.93
CA TRP A 99 -8.19 8.39 -3.13
C TRP A 99 -8.26 9.87 -2.80
N LYS A 100 -8.96 10.23 -1.71
CA LYS A 100 -9.04 11.62 -1.25
C LYS A 100 -7.67 12.16 -0.84
N LEU A 101 -6.91 11.39 -0.06
CA LEU A 101 -5.53 11.73 0.31
C LEU A 101 -4.67 11.95 -0.95
N MET A 102 -4.74 11.02 -1.91
CA MET A 102 -3.98 11.13 -3.15
C MET A 102 -4.33 12.39 -3.95
N ASN A 103 -5.62 12.71 -4.08
CA ASN A 103 -6.06 13.89 -4.81
C ASN A 103 -5.69 15.20 -4.09
N GLU A 104 -5.83 15.25 -2.76
CA GLU A 104 -5.55 16.46 -1.99
C GLU A 104 -4.05 16.77 -1.90
N GLU A 105 -3.21 15.74 -1.84
CA GLU A 105 -1.75 15.86 -1.72
C GLU A 105 -1.02 15.64 -3.07
N ASN A 106 -1.75 15.64 -4.20
CA ASN A 106 -1.23 15.42 -5.56
C ASN A 106 -0.37 14.15 -5.72
N LEU A 107 -0.71 13.08 -5.01
CA LEU A 107 -0.01 11.80 -5.09
C LEU A 107 -0.51 10.96 -6.26
N VAL A 108 0.42 10.26 -6.90
CA VAL A 108 0.14 9.33 -8.01
C VAL A 108 0.58 7.91 -7.64
N ASP A 109 -0.28 6.93 -7.92
CA ASP A 109 0.14 5.53 -7.94
C ASP A 109 1.00 5.30 -9.19
N ILE A 110 2.32 5.38 -9.00
CA ILE A 110 3.33 5.24 -10.05
C ILE A 110 3.17 3.90 -10.78
N TRP A 111 2.92 2.81 -10.07
CA TRP A 111 2.82 1.50 -10.70
C TRP A 111 1.62 1.42 -11.64
N ARG A 112 0.47 1.95 -11.21
CA ARG A 112 -0.75 1.96 -12.04
C ARG A 112 -0.65 2.95 -13.21
N ALA A 113 -0.02 4.11 -13.02
CA ALA A 113 0.22 5.08 -14.09
C ALA A 113 1.03 4.48 -15.25
N GLU A 114 2.08 3.72 -14.93
CA GLU A 114 2.96 3.07 -15.90
C GLU A 114 2.39 1.77 -16.47
N ASN A 115 1.40 1.17 -15.79
CA ASN A 115 0.82 -0.12 -16.15
C ASN A 115 -0.72 -0.10 -16.12
N PRO A 116 -1.39 0.81 -16.86
CA PRO A 116 -2.81 1.08 -16.71
C PRO A 116 -3.68 -0.18 -16.90
N ASN A 117 -3.30 -1.03 -17.86
CA ASN A 117 -4.08 -2.22 -18.24
C ASN A 117 -3.54 -3.54 -17.67
N ARG A 118 -2.40 -3.52 -16.94
CA ARG A 118 -1.83 -4.77 -16.42
C ARG A 118 -2.51 -5.20 -15.13
N ARG A 119 -2.75 -6.50 -15.03
CA ARG A 119 -3.28 -7.16 -13.83
C ARG A 119 -2.15 -7.93 -13.16
N VAL A 120 -1.54 -7.34 -12.14
CA VAL A 120 -0.46 -7.92 -11.34
C VAL A 120 -0.80 -7.74 -9.87
N PHE A 121 -0.36 -8.67 -9.02
CA PHE A 121 -0.70 -8.69 -7.60
C PHE A 121 0.57 -8.71 -6.75
N SER A 122 0.58 -7.95 -5.65
CA SER A 122 1.68 -7.93 -4.67
C SER A 122 1.57 -9.05 -3.62
N ARG A 123 0.39 -9.63 -3.44
CA ARG A 123 0.10 -10.66 -2.42
C ARG A 123 -0.75 -11.79 -2.99
N ARG A 124 -0.45 -13.03 -2.57
CA ARG A 124 -1.27 -14.23 -2.85
C ARG A 124 -1.81 -14.78 -1.54
N GLN A 125 -3.14 -14.88 -1.41
CA GLN A 125 -3.75 -15.59 -0.29
C GLN A 125 -3.72 -17.10 -0.58
N LYS A 126 -2.96 -17.86 0.21
CA LYS A 126 -3.05 -19.32 0.19
C LYS A 126 -4.22 -19.71 1.09
N LEU A 127 -5.34 -20.13 0.50
CA LEU A 127 -6.37 -20.84 1.24
C LEU A 127 -5.80 -22.24 1.54
N GLN A 128 -5.53 -22.54 2.79
CA GLN A 128 -5.43 -23.94 3.20
C GLN A 128 -6.85 -24.50 3.07
N LEU A 129 -7.10 -25.26 2.01
CA LEU A 129 -8.27 -26.13 1.96
C LEU A 129 -8.11 -27.08 3.14
N LYS A 130 -8.89 -26.87 4.20
CA LYS A 130 -9.18 -27.97 5.12
C LYS A 130 -9.87 -29.00 4.26
N GLU A 131 -9.26 -30.18 4.11
CA GLU A 131 -9.83 -31.29 3.37
C GLU A 131 -11.27 -31.52 3.86
N PHE A 132 -12.24 -31.21 3.01
CA PHE A 132 -13.60 -31.65 3.22
C PHE A 132 -13.62 -33.13 2.84
N VAL A 133 -13.47 -34.00 3.84
CA VAL A 133 -13.80 -35.42 3.67
C VAL A 133 -15.31 -35.50 3.53
N ILE A 134 -15.79 -35.61 2.29
CA ILE A 134 -17.18 -35.97 2.01
C ILE A 134 -17.29 -37.47 2.26
N LEU A 135 -17.75 -37.87 3.44
CA LEU A 135 -18.22 -39.25 3.66
C LEU A 135 -19.56 -39.40 2.94
N LEU A 136 -19.56 -40.04 1.77
CA LEU A 136 -20.77 -40.58 1.19
C LEU A 136 -21.26 -41.73 2.09
N PRO A 137 -22.55 -41.79 2.48
CA PRO A 137 -23.07 -42.93 3.21
C PRO A 137 -23.05 -44.15 2.29
N LEU A 138 -22.36 -45.22 2.72
CA LEU A 138 -22.47 -46.53 2.11
C LEU A 138 -23.92 -47.02 2.29
N LEU A 139 -24.67 -47.04 1.19
CA LEU A 139 -25.89 -47.83 1.08
C LEU A 139 -25.47 -49.30 1.06
N HIS A 140 -25.66 -50.00 2.17
CA HIS A 140 -25.78 -51.45 2.17
C HIS A 140 -27.26 -51.80 2.00
N THR A 141 -27.57 -52.42 0.86
CA THR A 141 -28.78 -53.23 0.65
C THR A 141 -28.80 -54.43 1.56
#